data_AF-A0A0F9I841-F1
#
_entry.id   AF-A0A0F9I841-F1
#
_cell.length_a   1.000
_cell.length_b   1.000
_cell.length_c   1.000
_cell.angle_alpha   90.00
_cell.angle_beta   90.00
_cell.angle_gamma   90.00
#
_symmetry.space_group_name_H-M   'P 1'
#
loop_
_entity.id
_entity.type
_entity.pdbx_description
1 polymer ?
#
loop_
_entity_poly.entity_id
_entity_poly.type
_entity_poly.pdbx_seq_one_letter_code
_entity_poly.pdbx_strand_id
1 'polypeptide(L)'
;MQYMSTSETPTASQDILLDTSLSPAEFPDFPAGKVVPANHEITLLGIAAHPFTTGDTGPNAWGTSFVKLLKEREVLFDDDRNGIPFDGQDSTATADAYMCNFSLIGPGTPVLLDSAVQVIGDPLLFDPAIVFTEGAELNIYLTGVMTTAAAWEETLVDFAAILSVKKT
;
A
#
# COMPACT_ATOMS: atom_id res chain seq x y z
N MET A 1 3.37 12.07 6.30
CA MET A 1 2.99 10.80 5.65
C MET A 1 1.48 10.70 5.75
N GLN A 2 0.83 10.22 4.70
CA GLN A 2 -0.59 9.96 4.67
C GLN A 2 -0.81 8.46 4.84
N TYR A 3 -1.28 8.03 6.01
CA TYR A 3 -1.69 6.65 6.25
C TYR A 3 -3.07 6.39 5.67
N MET A 4 -3.26 5.21 5.09
CA MET A 4 -4.49 4.88 4.38
C MET A 4 -4.87 3.41 4.49
N SER A 5 -6.16 3.14 4.36
CA SER A 5 -6.79 1.84 4.39
C SER A 5 -7.90 1.76 3.33
N THR A 6 -8.63 0.64 3.32
CA THR A 6 -9.77 0.35 2.45
C THR A 6 -11.08 0.49 3.21
N SER A 7 -12.09 1.12 2.59
CA SER A 7 -13.48 1.12 3.10
C SER A 7 -14.23 -0.18 2.79
N GLU A 8 -13.68 -1.01 1.90
CA GLU A 8 -14.26 -2.28 1.49
C GLU A 8 -13.68 -3.44 2.28
N THR A 9 -14.49 -4.49 2.49
CA THR A 9 -14.05 -5.79 3.00
C THR A 9 -13.99 -6.80 1.85
N PRO A 10 -12.78 -7.11 1.33
CA PRO A 10 -12.59 -8.11 0.29
C PRO A 10 -13.16 -9.48 0.64
N THR A 11 -13.76 -10.15 -0.35
CA THR A 11 -14.31 -11.52 -0.22
C THR A 11 -13.71 -12.52 -1.21
N ALA A 12 -12.82 -12.05 -2.10
CA ALA A 12 -12.05 -12.84 -3.07
C ALA A 12 -10.80 -12.05 -3.49
N SER A 13 -9.84 -12.71 -4.13
CA SER A 13 -8.65 -12.05 -4.71
C SER A 13 -9.06 -10.89 -5.61
N GLN A 14 -8.54 -9.69 -5.33
CA GLN A 14 -8.86 -8.47 -6.07
C GLN A 14 -7.83 -7.37 -5.84
N ASP A 15 -7.94 -6.32 -6.65
CA ASP A 15 -7.30 -5.03 -6.36
C ASP A 15 -8.18 -4.23 -5.42
N ILE A 16 -7.64 -3.87 -4.26
CA ILE A 16 -8.34 -3.23 -3.16
C ILE A 16 -7.95 -1.76 -3.15
N LEU A 17 -8.92 -0.85 -3.31
CA LEU A 17 -8.66 0.58 -3.30
C LEU A 17 -8.36 1.07 -1.87
N LEU A 18 -7.26 1.80 -1.71
CA LEU A 18 -6.93 2.49 -0.47
C LEU A 18 -7.59 3.88 -0.47
N ASP A 19 -8.87 3.94 -0.07
CA ASP A 19 -9.73 5.14 -0.14
C ASP A 19 -10.02 5.80 1.22
N THR A 20 -9.49 5.24 2.30
CA THR A 20 -9.78 5.68 3.66
C THR A 20 -8.55 6.28 4.31
N SER A 21 -8.60 7.57 4.62
CA SER A 21 -7.54 8.29 5.35
C SER A 21 -7.53 7.86 6.82
N LEU A 22 -6.36 7.45 7.32
CA LEU A 22 -6.13 7.18 8.75
C LEU A 22 -5.39 8.34 9.44
N SER A 23 -5.06 9.39 8.69
CA SER A 23 -4.33 10.55 9.21
C SER A 23 -5.30 11.53 9.89
N PRO A 24 -4.81 12.37 10.82
CA PRO A 24 -5.62 13.43 11.41
C PRO A 24 -6.21 14.38 10.36
N ALA A 25 -7.39 14.93 10.62
CA ALA A 25 -8.16 15.74 9.67
C ALA A 25 -7.48 17.07 9.28
N GLU A 26 -6.42 17.47 9.98
CA GLU A 26 -5.60 18.63 9.63
C GLU A 26 -4.74 18.40 8.37
N PHE A 27 -4.53 17.13 7.98
CA PHE A 27 -3.80 16.77 6.77
C PHE A 27 -4.77 16.53 5.61
N PRO A 28 -4.40 16.88 4.36
CA PRO A 28 -5.20 16.50 3.20
C PRO A 28 -5.32 14.98 3.09
N ASP A 29 -6.54 14.49 2.89
CA ASP A 29 -6.80 13.05 2.72
C ASP A 29 -6.20 12.46 1.44
N PHE A 30 -5.74 13.28 0.48
CA PHE A 30 -5.09 12.81 -0.73
C PHE A 30 -3.86 11.93 -0.41
N PRO A 31 -3.67 10.76 -1.05
CA PRO A 31 -4.45 10.20 -2.16
C PRO A 31 -5.53 9.18 -1.74
N ALA A 32 -5.97 9.14 -0.48
CA ALA A 32 -6.95 8.17 0.01
C ALA A 32 -8.36 8.49 -0.52
N GLY A 33 -8.62 8.15 -1.79
CA GLY A 33 -9.91 8.33 -2.47
C GLY A 33 -10.34 9.78 -2.67
N LYS A 34 -9.43 10.74 -2.48
CA LYS A 34 -9.67 12.18 -2.64
C LYS A 34 -8.74 12.79 -3.68
N VAL A 35 -9.19 13.89 -4.28
CA VAL A 35 -8.38 14.73 -5.15
C VAL A 35 -7.55 15.73 -4.35
N VAL A 36 -6.53 16.31 -4.97
CA VAL A 36 -5.77 17.42 -4.39
C VAL A 36 -6.73 18.60 -4.12
N PRO A 37 -6.79 19.12 -2.87
CA PRO A 37 -7.71 20.20 -2.52
C PRO A 37 -7.36 21.52 -3.21
N ALA A 38 -8.31 22.45 -3.24
CA ALA A 38 -8.11 23.75 -3.87
C ALA A 38 -6.98 24.56 -3.22
N ASN A 39 -6.23 25.30 -4.03
CA ASN A 39 -5.04 26.06 -3.60
C ASN A 39 -3.96 25.20 -2.92
N HIS A 40 -3.83 23.93 -3.33
CA HIS A 40 -2.75 23.06 -2.88
C HIS A 40 -2.03 22.43 -4.07
N GLU A 41 -0.74 22.23 -3.87
CA GLU A 41 0.13 21.38 -4.66
C GLU A 41 0.67 20.30 -3.73
N ILE A 42 0.51 19.03 -4.11
CA ILE A 42 0.98 17.90 -3.33
C ILE A 42 2.02 17.14 -4.16
N THR A 43 3.20 16.97 -3.60
CA THR A 43 4.27 16.18 -4.20
C THR A 43 4.35 14.82 -3.51
N LEU A 44 4.16 13.74 -4.28
CA LEU A 44 4.41 12.37 -3.84
C LEU A 44 5.91 12.09 -3.94
N LEU A 45 6.54 12.00 -2.77
CA LEU A 45 7.98 11.73 -2.62
C LEU A 45 8.27 10.23 -2.65
N GLY A 46 7.32 9.40 -2.20
CA GLY A 46 7.54 7.96 -2.09
C GLY A 46 6.42 7.23 -1.36
N ILE A 47 6.64 5.94 -1.11
CA ILE A 47 5.72 5.03 -0.41
C ILE A 47 6.50 4.28 0.66
N ALA A 48 5.93 4.21 1.86
CA ALA A 48 6.37 3.32 2.92
C ALA A 48 5.25 2.35 3.24
N ALA A 49 5.52 1.05 3.18
CA ALA A 49 4.53 0.02 3.43
C ALA A 49 5.20 -1.32 3.74
N HIS A 50 4.44 -2.27 4.28
CA HIS A 50 4.90 -3.63 4.55
C HIS A 50 3.97 -4.68 3.92
N PRO A 51 4.50 -5.58 3.06
CA PRO A 51 3.74 -6.75 2.62
C PRO A 51 3.34 -7.62 3.81
N PHE A 52 2.20 -8.27 3.70
CA PHE A 52 1.72 -9.16 4.75
C PHE A 52 1.08 -10.41 4.17
N THR A 53 0.95 -11.39 5.06
CA THR A 53 0.15 -12.59 4.90
C THR A 53 -0.74 -12.78 6.12
N THR A 54 -1.89 -13.42 5.93
CA THR A 54 -2.78 -13.82 7.01
C THR A 54 -2.89 -15.33 7.09
N GLY A 55 -3.11 -15.84 8.28
CA GLY A 55 -3.23 -17.27 8.48
C GLY A 55 -3.87 -17.58 9.83
N ASP A 56 -4.86 -18.47 9.82
CA ASP A 56 -5.39 -19.08 11.03
C ASP A 56 -5.39 -20.59 10.86
N THR A 57 -4.53 -21.28 11.63
CA THR A 57 -4.41 -22.74 11.66
C THR A 57 -4.23 -23.46 10.30
N GLY A 58 -3.79 -22.72 9.26
CA GLY A 58 -3.32 -23.18 7.94
C GLY A 58 -4.40 -23.50 6.89
N PRO A 59 -4.08 -23.51 5.57
CA PRO A 59 -3.02 -22.73 4.90
C PRO A 59 -3.45 -21.25 4.70
N ASN A 60 -2.55 -20.42 4.16
CA ASN A 60 -2.72 -18.98 3.94
C ASN A 60 -4.16 -18.57 3.60
N ALA A 61 -4.64 -17.53 4.29
CA ALA A 61 -5.92 -16.90 4.03
C ALA A 61 -5.79 -15.83 2.95
N TRP A 62 -4.97 -14.81 3.22
CA TRP A 62 -4.70 -13.69 2.33
C TRP A 62 -3.21 -13.38 2.25
N GLY A 63 -2.71 -13.05 1.06
CA GLY A 63 -1.38 -12.48 0.85
C GLY A 63 -1.44 -11.26 -0.05
N THR A 64 -0.47 -10.37 0.12
CA THR A 64 -0.26 -9.22 -0.79
C THR A 64 0.61 -9.60 -1.98
N SER A 65 0.42 -8.98 -3.14
CA SER A 65 1.22 -9.28 -4.35
C SER A 65 1.79 -8.04 -5.06
N PHE A 66 0.98 -7.00 -5.24
CA PHE A 66 1.37 -5.79 -5.96
C PHE A 66 0.73 -4.53 -5.36
N VAL A 67 1.34 -3.38 -5.62
CA VAL A 67 0.78 -2.05 -5.36
C VAL A 67 0.66 -1.31 -6.68
N LYS A 68 -0.55 -0.87 -7.03
CA LYS A 68 -0.84 -0.16 -8.28
C LYS A 68 -1.12 1.31 -8.01
N LEU A 69 -0.41 2.18 -8.71
CA LEU A 69 -0.66 3.61 -8.69
C LEU A 69 -1.38 3.97 -9.99
N LEU A 70 -2.64 4.36 -9.90
CA LEU A 70 -3.44 4.79 -11.04
C LEU A 70 -3.56 6.30 -11.06
N LYS A 71 -2.99 6.92 -12.09
CA LYS A 71 -3.13 8.35 -12.37
C LYS A 71 -3.75 8.49 -13.76
N GLU A 72 -4.82 9.28 -13.87
CA GLU A 72 -5.47 9.56 -15.17
C GLU A 72 -5.84 8.29 -15.97
N ARG A 73 -6.21 7.22 -15.25
CA ARG A 73 -6.57 5.88 -15.81
C ARG A 73 -5.40 5.08 -16.39
N GLU A 74 -4.17 5.49 -16.10
CA GLU A 74 -2.95 4.75 -16.44
C GLU A 74 -2.30 4.19 -15.16
N VAL A 75 -1.84 2.93 -15.24
CA VAL A 75 -1.03 2.33 -14.18
C VAL A 75 0.39 2.83 -14.34
N LEU A 76 0.93 3.47 -13.30
CA LEU A 76 2.29 3.97 -13.31
C LEU A 76 3.29 2.84 -13.07
N PHE A 77 4.49 2.99 -13.63
CA PHE A 77 5.69 2.17 -13.39
C PHE A 77 5.65 0.71 -13.88
N ASP A 78 4.60 0.30 -14.58
CA ASP A 78 4.52 -1.05 -15.15
C ASP A 78 3.67 -1.06 -16.43
N ASP A 79 4.29 -1.40 -17.56
CA ASP A 79 3.63 -1.51 -18.86
C ASP A 79 2.62 -2.67 -18.90
N ASP A 80 2.85 -3.71 -18.10
CA ASP A 80 1.95 -4.88 -17.97
C ASP A 80 0.80 -4.62 -16.98
N ARG A 81 0.79 -3.47 -16.32
CA ARG A 81 -0.28 -2.99 -15.41
C ARG A 81 -0.53 -3.86 -14.18
N ASN A 82 0.43 -4.71 -13.80
CA ASN A 82 0.44 -5.44 -12.54
C ASN A 82 0.81 -4.53 -11.37
N GLY A 83 1.69 -3.54 -11.61
CA GLY A 83 2.12 -2.55 -10.62
C GLY A 83 3.47 -2.90 -9.98
N ILE A 84 3.75 -2.26 -8.85
CA ILE A 84 5.02 -2.38 -8.14
C ILE A 84 5.00 -3.66 -7.30
N PRO A 85 6.03 -4.54 -7.38
CA PRO A 85 6.09 -5.76 -6.59
C PRO A 85 5.99 -5.53 -5.09
N PHE A 86 5.07 -6.26 -4.45
CA PHE A 86 4.72 -6.14 -3.04
C PHE A 86 4.23 -7.50 -2.51
N ASP A 87 5.07 -8.52 -2.66
CA ASP A 87 4.71 -9.92 -2.43
C ASP A 87 4.97 -10.35 -0.99
N GLY A 88 3.88 -10.58 -0.26
CA GLY A 88 3.86 -11.14 1.09
C GLY A 88 3.31 -12.55 1.15
N GLN A 89 2.97 -13.20 0.03
CA GLN A 89 2.28 -14.50 0.04
C GLN A 89 3.11 -15.63 0.67
N ASP A 90 2.65 -16.22 1.77
CA ASP A 90 3.25 -17.45 2.31
C ASP A 90 2.21 -18.56 2.42
N SER A 91 2.25 -19.54 1.52
CA SER A 91 1.33 -20.69 1.52
C SER A 91 1.37 -21.55 2.80
N THR A 92 2.42 -21.41 3.60
CA THR A 92 2.62 -22.14 4.86
C THR A 92 2.28 -21.32 6.10
N ALA A 93 1.82 -20.08 5.93
CA ALA A 93 1.45 -19.20 7.03
C ALA A 93 0.41 -19.84 7.96
N THR A 94 0.72 -19.89 9.26
CA THR A 94 -0.17 -20.39 10.32
C THR A 94 -0.62 -19.30 11.29
N ALA A 95 -0.20 -18.06 11.05
CA ALA A 95 -0.50 -16.87 11.83
C ALA A 95 -0.37 -15.65 10.91
N ASP A 96 -1.01 -14.55 11.30
CA ASP A 96 -0.81 -13.27 10.63
C ASP A 96 0.61 -12.76 10.83
N ALA A 97 1.21 -12.30 9.74
CA ALA A 97 2.59 -11.85 9.78
C ALA A 97 2.86 -10.79 8.72
N TYR A 98 3.60 -9.77 9.17
CA TYR A 98 4.34 -8.87 8.30
C TYR A 98 5.53 -9.64 7.73
N MET A 99 5.33 -10.21 6.53
CA MET A 99 6.31 -11.03 5.82
C MET A 99 6.41 -10.60 4.36
N CYS A 100 7.58 -10.84 3.78
CA CYS A 100 7.87 -10.49 2.40
C CYS A 100 8.66 -11.62 1.77
N ASN A 101 8.25 -12.01 0.57
CA ASN A 101 9.07 -12.79 -0.36
C ASN A 101 9.90 -11.88 -1.25
N PHE A 102 9.28 -10.78 -1.69
CA PHE A 102 9.91 -9.76 -2.51
C PHE A 102 9.09 -8.46 -2.52
N SER A 103 9.73 -7.33 -2.25
CA SER A 103 9.13 -6.02 -2.49
C SER A 103 10.18 -4.95 -2.78
N LEU A 104 9.80 -3.99 -3.63
CA LEU A 104 10.56 -2.76 -3.84
C LEU A 104 10.17 -1.64 -2.85
N ILE A 105 9.11 -1.86 -2.06
CA ILE A 105 8.57 -0.88 -1.11
C ILE A 105 8.86 -1.42 0.30
N GLY A 106 9.69 -0.70 1.06
CA GLY A 106 9.99 -1.05 2.43
C GLY A 106 9.28 -0.17 3.48
N PRO A 107 9.19 -0.65 4.73
CA PRO A 107 8.64 0.10 5.85
C PRO A 107 9.64 1.11 6.43
N GLY A 108 10.93 1.03 6.08
CA GLY A 108 11.98 1.89 6.63
C GLY A 108 12.27 1.67 8.12
N THR A 109 11.92 0.49 8.65
CA THR A 109 12.18 0.12 10.04
C THR A 109 13.30 -0.93 10.12
N PRO A 110 14.23 -0.81 11.09
CA PRO A 110 15.25 -1.83 11.29
C PRO A 110 14.61 -3.11 11.85
N VAL A 111 15.00 -4.28 11.33
CA VAL A 111 14.59 -5.58 11.89
C VAL A 111 15.32 -5.79 13.21
N LEU A 112 14.57 -5.83 14.32
CA LEU A 112 15.15 -5.88 15.68
C LEU A 112 15.40 -7.31 16.20
N LEU A 113 14.78 -8.33 15.62
CA LEU A 113 15.00 -9.75 15.97
C LEU A 113 14.99 -10.61 14.70
N ASP A 114 16.08 -11.34 14.47
CA ASP A 114 16.25 -12.27 13.35
C ASP A 114 15.87 -13.71 13.76
N SER A 115 15.03 -14.34 12.93
CA SER A 115 15.25 -15.75 12.55
C SER A 115 14.48 -16.22 11.31
N ALA A 116 13.61 -15.42 10.68
CA ALA A 116 12.90 -15.81 9.45
C ALA A 116 12.31 -14.67 8.60
N VAL A 117 12.42 -13.40 9.03
CA VAL A 117 11.78 -12.26 8.37
C VAL A 117 12.77 -11.63 7.38
N GLN A 118 12.43 -11.60 6.10
CA GLN A 118 13.23 -10.91 5.10
C GLN A 118 13.29 -9.41 5.42
N VAL A 119 14.49 -8.83 5.37
CA VAL A 119 14.70 -7.39 5.54
C VAL A 119 14.03 -6.67 4.38
N ILE A 120 12.90 -6.03 4.68
CA ILE A 120 12.27 -5.13 3.73
C ILE A 120 12.95 -3.78 3.94
N GLY A 121 13.57 -3.28 2.88
CA GLY A 121 14.53 -2.18 2.94
C GLY A 121 13.89 -0.82 3.25
N ASP A 122 14.48 0.21 2.64
CA ASP A 122 13.99 1.58 2.78
C ASP A 122 12.66 1.78 2.02
N PRO A 123 11.89 2.84 2.37
CA PRO A 123 10.73 3.24 1.58
C PRO A 123 11.10 3.49 0.11
N LEU A 124 10.18 3.19 -0.79
CA LEU A 124 10.37 3.48 -2.21
C LEU A 124 10.25 4.98 -2.44
N LEU A 125 11.35 5.65 -2.76
CA LEU A 125 11.36 7.08 -3.10
C LEU A 125 11.33 7.26 -4.63
N PHE A 126 10.53 8.22 -5.09
CA PHE A 126 10.45 8.56 -6.51
C PHE A 126 11.45 9.66 -6.87
N ASP A 127 12.24 9.41 -7.90
CA ASP A 127 13.15 10.40 -8.49
C ASP A 127 12.97 10.42 -10.03
N PRO A 128 12.35 11.47 -10.61
CA PRO A 128 11.83 12.65 -9.92
C PRO A 128 10.56 12.36 -9.11
N ALA A 129 10.34 13.15 -8.05
CA ALA A 129 9.09 13.11 -7.30
C ALA A 129 7.89 13.51 -8.18
N ILE A 130 6.72 12.95 -7.90
CA ILE A 130 5.52 13.17 -8.73
C ILE A 130 4.71 14.33 -8.16
N VAL A 131 4.48 15.37 -8.96
CA VAL A 131 3.74 16.56 -8.55
C VAL A 131 2.28 16.47 -9.00
N PHE A 132 1.36 16.78 -8.09
CA PHE A 132 -0.08 16.84 -8.31
C PHE A 132 -0.59 18.24 -7.98
N THR A 133 -1.32 18.84 -8.93
CA THR A 133 -1.97 20.16 -8.77
C THR A 133 -3.42 20.00 -8.30
N GLU A 134 -4.05 21.11 -7.91
CA GLU A 134 -5.47 21.17 -7.57
C GLU A 134 -6.35 20.34 -8.54
N GLY A 135 -7.24 19.53 -7.95
CA GLY A 135 -8.18 18.67 -8.68
C GLY A 135 -7.58 17.39 -9.25
N ALA A 136 -6.25 17.19 -9.18
CA ALA A 136 -5.63 15.95 -9.62
C ALA A 136 -5.98 14.77 -8.69
N GLU A 137 -6.09 13.59 -9.29
CA GLU A 137 -6.43 12.34 -8.61
C GLU A 137 -5.25 11.35 -8.72
N LEU A 138 -5.07 10.58 -7.66
CA LEU A 138 -4.21 9.39 -7.63
C LEU A 138 -4.97 8.33 -6.85
N ASN A 139 -5.19 7.17 -7.47
CA ASN A 139 -5.75 6.02 -6.78
C ASN A 139 -4.64 5.01 -6.51
N ILE A 140 -4.57 4.51 -5.28
CA ILE A 140 -3.62 3.48 -4.88
C ILE A 140 -4.40 2.21 -4.61
N TYR A 141 -4.02 1.12 -5.28
CA TYR A 141 -4.61 -0.19 -5.06
C TYR A 141 -3.58 -1.15 -4.49
N LEU A 142 -4.02 -1.97 -3.54
CA LEU A 142 -3.29 -3.13 -3.04
C LEU A 142 -3.88 -4.40 -3.65
N THR A 143 -3.08 -5.18 -4.36
CA THR A 143 -3.50 -6.49 -4.88
C THR A 143 -3.47 -7.52 -3.76
N GLY A 144 -4.64 -7.95 -3.32
CA GLY A 144 -4.84 -9.03 -2.35
C GLY A 144 -5.12 -10.35 -3.06
N VAL A 145 -4.44 -11.41 -2.62
CA VAL A 145 -4.58 -12.78 -3.12
C VAL A 145 -5.19 -13.63 -2.01
N MET A 146 -6.41 -14.10 -2.22
CA MET A 146 -7.09 -15.05 -1.34
C MET A 146 -6.77 -16.48 -1.77
N THR A 147 -6.15 -17.25 -0.88
CA THR A 147 -5.86 -18.68 -1.11
C THR A 147 -6.85 -19.60 -0.41
N THR A 148 -7.40 -19.16 0.73
CA THR A 148 -8.44 -19.87 1.48
C THR A 148 -9.54 -18.89 1.87
N ALA A 149 -10.79 -19.37 1.90
CA ALA A 149 -11.92 -18.54 2.32
C ALA A 149 -11.77 -18.11 3.79
N ALA A 150 -11.38 -16.86 4.01
CA ALA A 150 -11.17 -16.23 5.30
C ALA A 150 -11.63 -14.76 5.28
N ALA A 151 -12.00 -14.24 6.45
CA ALA A 151 -12.33 -12.84 6.59
C ALA A 151 -11.10 -11.97 6.34
N TRP A 152 -11.30 -10.82 5.68
CA TRP A 152 -10.26 -9.81 5.56
C TRP A 152 -10.11 -9.06 6.88
N GLU A 153 -8.90 -8.99 7.41
CA GLU A 153 -8.58 -8.21 8.59
C GLU A 153 -7.90 -6.91 8.19
N GLU A 154 -8.67 -5.82 8.20
CA GLU A 154 -8.20 -4.49 7.78
C GLU A 154 -6.98 -4.00 8.57
N THR A 155 -6.85 -4.42 9.83
CA THR A 155 -5.80 -3.98 10.77
C THR A 155 -4.37 -4.37 10.36
N LEU A 156 -4.20 -5.24 9.36
CA LEU A 156 -2.90 -5.66 8.85
C LEU A 156 -2.39 -4.78 7.71
N VAL A 157 -3.21 -3.89 7.16
CA VAL A 157 -2.78 -2.96 6.11
C VAL A 157 -1.88 -1.88 6.74
N ASP A 158 -0.56 -2.03 6.57
CA ASP A 158 0.42 -0.99 6.89
C ASP A 158 0.91 -0.31 5.61
N PHE A 159 0.27 0.82 5.28
CA PHE A 159 0.53 1.55 4.05
C PHE A 159 0.48 3.07 4.25
N ALA A 160 1.51 3.77 3.77
CA ALA A 160 1.57 5.22 3.79
C ALA A 160 2.22 5.84 2.55
N ALA A 161 1.63 6.95 2.08
CA ALA A 161 2.26 7.82 1.09
C ALA A 161 3.14 8.89 1.78
N ILE A 162 4.35 9.09 1.28
CA ILE A 162 5.26 10.15 1.74
C ILE A 162 4.99 11.38 0.87
N LEU A 163 4.41 12.42 1.48
CA LEU A 163 3.93 13.60 0.78
C LEU A 163 4.61 14.87 1.29
N SER A 164 4.85 15.81 0.37
CA SER A 164 5.12 17.22 0.68
C SER A 164 3.93 18.06 0.22
N VAL A 165 3.39 18.88 1.11
CA VAL A 165 2.19 19.69 0.85
C VAL A 165 2.58 21.16 0.81
N LYS A 166 2.19 21.85 -0.26
CA LYS A 166 2.41 23.28 -0.43
C LYS A 166 1.08 23.96 -0.71
N LYS A 167 0.74 24.95 0.12
CA LYS A 167 -0.39 25.83 -0.15
C LYS A 167 0.04 26.88 -1.18
N THR A 168 -0.77 27.06 -2.21
CA THR A 168 -0.52 28.01 -3.32
C THR A 168 -1.34 29.27 -3.19
#